data_AF-A0A6P1D3N4-F1
#
_entry.id   AF-A0A6P1D3N4-F1
#
_cell.length_a   1.000
_cell.length_b   1.000
_cell.length_c   1.000
_cell.angle_alpha   90.00
_cell.angle_beta   90.00
_cell.angle_gamma   90.00
#
_symmetry.space_group_name_H-M   'P 1'
#
loop_
_entity.id
_entity.type
_entity.pdbx_description
1 polymer ?
#
loop_
_entity_poly.entity_id
_entity_poly.type
_entity_poly.pdbx_seq_one_letter_code
_entity_poly.pdbx_strand_id
1 'polypeptide(L)' 'MYELADVDTTYPLTLYFGPTPPANTPTDRWVQTVPGTGWFTYFRIYGPESPAFDGTWQLPDFRRHG' A
#
# COMPACT_ATOMS: atom_id res chain seq x y z
N MET A 1 -12.23 0.51 -7.71
CA MET A 1 -11.80 0.74 -6.31
C MET A 1 -11.77 -0.63 -5.66
N TYR A 2 -10.61 -1.12 -5.25
CA TYR A 2 -10.54 -2.36 -4.47
C TYR A 2 -10.97 -2.02 -3.05
N GLU A 3 -12.00 -2.68 -2.54
CA GLU A 3 -12.45 -2.53 -1.16
C GLU A 3 -11.90 -3.71 -0.35
N LEU A 4 -11.12 -3.41 0.68
CA LEU A 4 -10.47 -4.41 1.52
C LEU A 4 -11.37 -4.70 2.73
N ALA A 5 -12.58 -5.20 2.47
CA ALA A 5 -13.61 -5.39 3.49
C ALA A 5 -13.21 -6.43 4.57
N ASP A 6 -12.33 -7.37 4.23
CA ASP A 6 -11.94 -8.50 5.10
C ASP A 6 -10.49 -8.39 5.64
N VAL A 7 -9.97 -7.17 5.80
CA VAL A 7 -8.61 -6.97 6.33
C VAL A 7 -8.58 -7.13 7.85
N ASP A 8 -7.67 -7.97 8.35
CA ASP A 8 -7.32 -8.00 9.78
C ASP A 8 -6.63 -6.68 10.16
N THR A 9 -7.26 -5.92 11.05
CA THR A 9 -6.79 -4.60 11.51
C THR A 9 -5.80 -4.68 12.67
N THR A 10 -5.51 -5.88 13.18
CA THR A 10 -4.52 -6.11 14.24
C THR A 10 -3.08 -5.98 13.72
N TYR A 11 -2.88 -6.15 12.41
CA TYR A 11 -1.57 -6.10 11.77
C TYR A 11 -1.51 -5.06 10.64
N PRO A 12 -0.32 -4.53 10.33
CA PRO A 12 -0.15 -3.67 9.17
C PRO A 12 -0.53 -4.39 7.87
N LEU A 13 -1.30 -3.72 7.01
CA LEU A 13 -1.57 -4.19 5.66
C LEU A 13 -0.33 -3.98 4.78
N THR A 14 -0.01 -4.97 3.94
CA THR A 14 1.03 -4.86 2.90
C THR A 14 0.39 -4.79 1.52
N LEU A 15 0.79 -3.79 0.74
CA LEU A 15 0.41 -3.62 -0.66
C LEU A 15 1.63 -3.78 -1.57
N TYR A 16 1.44 -4.46 -2.69
CA TYR A 16 2.48 -4.73 -3.67
C TYR A 16 2.25 -3.95 -4.95
N PHE A 17 3.35 -3.51 -5.57
CA PHE A 17 3.33 -2.74 -6.81
C PHE A 17 4.33 -3.37 -7.78
N GLY A 18 3.88 -3.69 -8.98
CA GLY A 18 4.74 -4.38 -9.95
C GLY A 18 4.01 -4.73 -11.23
N PRO A 19 4.74 -5.04 -12.32
CA PRO A 19 4.12 -5.34 -13.61
C PRO A 19 3.40 -6.68 -13.64
N THR A 20 3.79 -7.59 -12.74
CA THR A 20 3.22 -8.93 -12.54
C THR A 20 2.84 -9.12 -11.08
N PRO A 21 1.81 -9.94 -10.78
CA PRO A 21 1.42 -10.22 -9.41
C PRO A 21 2.52 -11.02 -8.69
N PRO A 22 2.84 -10.69 -7.43
CA PRO A 22 3.74 -11.50 -6.63
C PRO A 22 3.14 -12.86 -6.31
N ALA A 23 4.00 -13.88 -6.21
CA ALA A 23 3.57 -15.23 -5.85
C ALA A 23 2.90 -15.24 -4.47
N ASN A 24 1.84 -16.05 -4.32
CA ASN A 24 1.13 -16.26 -3.05
C ASN A 24 0.56 -14.98 -2.41
N THR A 25 0.31 -13.93 -3.19
CA THR A 25 -0.33 -12.70 -2.70
C THR A 25 -1.77 -12.62 -3.19
N PRO A 26 -2.75 -12.30 -2.30
CA PRO A 26 -4.11 -12.01 -2.71
C PRO A 26 -4.18 -10.94 -3.82
N THR A 27 -5.04 -11.15 -4.81
CA THR A 27 -5.13 -10.27 -6.00
C THR A 27 -5.57 -8.84 -5.65
N ASP A 28 -6.27 -8.65 -4.53
CA ASP A 28 -6.69 -7.36 -3.98
C ASP A 28 -5.56 -6.59 -3.27
N ARG A 29 -4.39 -7.21 -3.05
CA ARG A 29 -3.20 -6.59 -2.43
C ARG A 29 -2.12 -6.21 -3.42
N TRP A 30 -2.40 -6.23 -4.72
CA TRP A 30 -1.45 -5.89 -5.77
C TRP A 30 -2.01 -4.84 -6.73
N VAL A 31 -1.18 -3.84 -7.05
CA VAL A 31 -1.44 -2.83 -8.05
C VAL A 31 -0.47 -3.00 -9.21
N GLN A 32 -1.02 -3.22 -10.40
CA GLN A 32 -0.23 -3.37 -11.61
C GLN A 32 0.44 -2.05 -12.00
N THR A 33 1.72 -2.12 -12.36
CA THR A 33 2.49 -1.01 -12.93
C THR A 33 2.94 -1.31 -14.36
N VAL A 34 3.38 -0.30 -15.11
CA VAL A 34 3.83 -0.45 -16.50
C VAL A 34 5.36 -0.60 -16.55
N PRO A 35 5.91 -1.70 -17.11
CA PRO A 35 7.36 -1.88 -17.25
C PRO A 35 8.03 -0.68 -17.94
N GLY A 36 9.17 -0.24 -17.41
CA GLY A 36 9.94 0.87 -17.97
C GLY A 36 9.33 2.26 -17.78
N THR A 37 8.20 2.38 -17.09
CA THR A 37 7.51 3.66 -16.84
C THR A 37 7.57 4.02 -15.36
N GLY A 38 7.96 5.27 -15.06
CA GLY A 38 7.94 5.79 -13.69
C GLY A 38 6.51 5.93 -13.14
N TRP A 39 6.37 5.77 -11.84
CA TRP A 39 5.08 5.91 -11.14
C TRP A 39 5.31 6.50 -9.74
N PHE A 40 4.22 6.99 -9.13
CA PHE A 40 4.20 7.49 -7.76
C PHE A 40 2.85 7.18 -7.11
N THR A 41 2.76 7.32 -5.79
CA THR A 41 1.52 7.07 -5.03
C THR A 41 1.05 8.32 -4.33
N TYR A 42 -0.27 8.53 -4.34
CA TYR A 42 -0.94 9.45 -3.41
C TYR A 42 -1.62 8.66 -2.30
N PHE A 43 -1.06 8.73 -1.10
CA PHE A 43 -1.67 8.20 0.11
C PHE A 43 -2.61 9.25 0.73
N ARG A 44 -3.84 8.85 1.07
CA ARG A 44 -4.86 9.73 1.64
C ARG A 44 -5.41 9.10 2.91
N ILE A 45 -5.43 9.88 3.98
CA ILE A 45 -6.12 9.54 5.23
C ILE A 45 -7.39 10.38 5.28
N TYR A 46 -8.54 9.71 5.36
CA TYR A 46 -9.83 10.37 5.56
C TYR A 46 -10.19 10.29 7.04
N GLY A 47 -10.43 11.44 7.67
CA GLY A 47 -10.58 11.53 9.14
C GLY A 47 -9.27 11.25 9.90
N PRO A 48 -8.16 11.96 9.60
CA PRO A 48 -6.89 11.75 10.29
C PRO A 48 -6.96 12.10 11.78
N GLU A 49 -6.28 11.31 12.60
CA GLU A 49 -6.07 11.56 14.03
C GLU A 49 -4.73 12.26 14.31
N SER A 50 -4.48 12.67 15.55
CA SER A 50 -3.25 13.40 15.96
C SER A 50 -1.93 12.80 15.44
N PRO A 51 -1.73 11.46 15.44
CA PRO A 51 -0.48 10.86 14.97
C PRO A 51 -0.12 11.18 13.51
N ALA A 52 -1.13 11.47 12.67
CA ALA A 52 -0.92 11.86 11.27
C ALA A 52 -0.36 13.29 11.12
N PHE A 53 -0.39 14.10 12.18
CA PHE A 53 0.02 15.51 12.16
C PHE A 53 1.23 15.80 13.05
N ASP A 54 1.33 15.12 14.20
CA ASP A 54 2.38 15.38 15.19
C ASP A 54 3.69 14.62 14.93
N GLY A 55 3.72 13.79 13.89
CA GLY A 55 4.90 13.04 13.45
C GLY A 55 5.19 11.78 14.27
N THR A 56 4.32 11.40 15.21
CA THR A 56 4.44 10.15 15.96
C THR A 56 4.15 8.91 15.11
N TRP A 57 3.45 9.08 13.99
CA TRP A 57 3.31 8.08 12.94
C TRP A 57 3.72 8.63 11.59
N GLN A 58 4.34 7.79 10.76
CA GLN A 58 4.73 8.11 9.39
C GLN A 58 4.50 6.90 8.48
N LEU A 59 4.11 7.16 7.23
CA LEU A 59 4.01 6.12 6.22
C LEU A 59 5.44 5.62 5.88
N PRO A 60 5.71 4.31 5.97
CA PRO A 60 7.02 3.78 5.59
C PRO A 60 7.30 3.96 4.09
N ASP A 61 8.58 4.10 3.76
CA ASP A 61 9.04 4.07 2.38
C ASP A 61 8.76 2.72 1.70
N PHE A 62 8.72 2.76 0.36
CA PHE A 62 8.66 1.55 -0.45
C PHE A 62 9.88 0.66 -0.23
N ARG A 63 9.64 -0.65 -0.10
CA ARG A 63 10.69 -1.66 -0.10
C ARG A 63 10.71 -2.36 -1.45
N ARG A 64 11.89 -2.43 -2.07
CA ARG A 64 12.06 -3.19 -3.32
C ARG A 64 12.13 -4.67 -3.00
N HIS A 65 11.22 -5.44 -3.57
CA HIS A 65 11.29 -6.90 -3.59
C HIS A 65 12.13 -7.33 -4.81
N GLY A 66 13.04 -8.28 -4.60
CA GLY A 66 13.91 -8.84 -5.65
C GLY A 66 13.20 -9.78 -6.60
#